data_AF-A0A483AA96-F1
#
_entry.id   AF-A0A483AA96-F1
#
_cell.length_a   1.000
_cell.length_b   1.000
_cell.length_c   1.000
_cell.angle_alpha   90.00
_cell.angle_beta   90.00
_cell.angle_gamma   90.00
#
_symmetry.space_group_name_H-M   'P 1'
#
loop_
_entity.id
_entity.type
_entity.pdbx_description
1 polymer ?
#
loop_
_entity_poly.entity_id
_entity_poly.type
_entity_poly.pdbx_seq_one_letter_code
_entity_poly.pdbx_strand_id
1 'polypeptide(L)' 'MNFKMAVHLGDGFYKIRLKNSASPKGKSSGFRVVYFFKTKNNEIYLLDIYTQNTVENINRGLNPALALLGQGLRKSPI' A
#
# COMPACT_ATOMS: atom_id res chain seq x y z
N MET A 1 -14.36 -2.61 -2.08
CA MET A 1 -13.00 -2.79 -1.54
C MET A 1 -13.09 -2.78 -0.02
N ASN A 2 -12.80 -3.88 0.68
CA ASN A 2 -12.96 -3.94 2.13
C ASN A 2 -11.66 -3.47 2.83
N PHE A 3 -11.64 -2.22 3.28
CA PHE A 3 -10.48 -1.62 3.96
C PHE A 3 -10.08 -2.34 5.26
N LYS A 4 -10.98 -3.12 5.89
CA LYS A 4 -10.63 -3.94 7.07
C LYS A 4 -9.54 -4.97 6.80
N MET A 5 -9.29 -5.31 5.54
CA MET A 5 -8.27 -6.29 5.13
C MET A 5 -6.89 -5.67 4.87
N ALA A 6 -6.74 -4.35 5.04
CA ALA A 6 -5.47 -3.68 4.85
C ALA A 6 -4.49 -4.02 5.97
N VAL A 7 -3.25 -4.32 5.61
CA VAL A 7 -2.15 -4.57 6.54
C VAL A 7 -1.42 -3.25 6.78
N HIS A 8 -1.37 -2.80 8.03
CA HIS A 8 -0.59 -1.62 8.42
C HIS A 8 0.91 -1.93 8.32
N LEU A 9 1.63 -1.10 7.56
CA LEU A 9 3.09 -1.22 7.34
C LEU A 9 3.91 -0.34 8.30
N GLY A 10 3.26 0.55 9.05
CA GLY A 10 3.92 1.59 9.86
C GLY A 10 3.63 2.97 9.29
N ASP A 11 3.78 4.01 10.11
CA ASP A 11 3.68 5.42 9.70
C ASP A 11 2.49 5.83 8.81
N GLY A 12 1.33 5.21 8.97
CA GLY A 12 0.15 5.54 8.15
C GLY A 12 0.19 4.94 6.73
N PHE A 13 1.14 4.06 6.46
CA PHE A 13 1.20 3.23 5.27
C PHE A 13 0.43 1.94 5.46
N TYR A 14 -0.24 1.53 4.39
CA TYR A 14 -1.09 0.36 4.35
C TYR A 14 -0.85 -0.41 3.06
N LYS A 15 -1.05 -1.72 3.14
CA LYS A 15 -1.00 -2.62 1.99
C LYS A 15 -2.29 -3.42 1.90
N ILE A 16 -2.85 -3.54 0.70
CA ILE A 16 -4.02 -4.39 0.45
C ILE A 16 -3.76 -5.33 -0.73
N ARG A 17 -4.30 -6.55 -0.63
CA ARG A 17 -4.32 -7.51 -1.74
C ARG A 17 -5.61 -7.36 -2.52
N LEU A 18 -5.51 -7.00 -3.79
CA LEU A 18 -6.63 -6.98 -4.71
C LEU A 18 -6.63 -8.24 -5.55
N LYS A 19 -7.78 -8.92 -5.60
CA LYS A 19 -7.98 -10.03 -6.54
C LYS A 19 -7.99 -9.44 -7.95
N ASN A 20 -7.25 -10.06 -8.86
CA ASN A 20 -7.33 -9.74 -10.27
C ASN A 20 -8.47 -10.55 -10.89
N SER A 21 -9.57 -9.90 -11.28
CA SER A 21 -10.70 -10.53 -11.97
C SER A 21 -10.55 -10.57 -13.49
N ALA A 22 -9.53 -9.92 -14.05
CA ALA A 22 -9.32 -9.75 -15.49
C ALA A 22 -8.27 -10.71 -16.08
N SER A 23 -7.58 -11.51 -15.26
CA SER A 23 -6.56 -12.46 -15.75
C SER A 23 -7.19 -13.68 -16.44
N PRO A 24 -6.72 -14.05 -17.66
CA PRO A 24 -7.01 -15.35 -18.25
C PRO A 24 -6.51 -16.48 -17.34
N LYS A 25 -7.22 -17.62 -17.33
CA LYS A 25 -6.89 -18.82 -16.55
C LYS A 25 -5.38 -19.12 -16.60
N GLY A 26 -4.69 -19.07 -15.45
CA GLY A 26 -3.28 -19.49 -15.32
C GLY A 26 -2.33 -18.49 -14.63
N LYS A 27 -2.67 -17.20 -14.52
CA LYS A 27 -1.85 -16.22 -13.76
C LYS A 27 -2.67 -15.54 -12.67
N SER A 28 -2.68 -16.16 -11.49
CA SER A 28 -3.49 -15.80 -10.32
C SER A 28 -2.82 -14.83 -9.34
N SER A 29 -1.65 -14.25 -9.69
CA SER A 29 -0.99 -13.29 -8.81
C SER A 29 -1.83 -12.02 -8.72
N GLY A 30 -2.61 -11.90 -7.64
CA GLY A 30 -3.34 -10.68 -7.32
C GLY A 30 -2.39 -9.49 -7.19
N PHE A 31 -2.96 -8.28 -7.29
CA PHE A 31 -2.21 -7.06 -7.09
C PHE A 31 -2.00 -6.81 -5.60
N ARG A 32 -0.86 -6.23 -5.27
CA ARG A 32 -0.61 -5.58 -3.99
C ARG A 32 -0.57 -4.09 -4.24
N VAL A 33 -1.39 -3.39 -3.49
CA VAL A 33 -1.46 -1.93 -3.52
C VAL A 33 -0.90 -1.41 -2.22
N VAL A 34 0.05 -0.49 -2.31
CA VAL A 34 0.62 0.22 -1.16
C VAL A 34 0.16 1.67 -1.23
N TYR A 35 -0.40 2.16 -0.13
CA TYR A 35 -0.94 3.51 -0.04
C TYR A 35 -0.66 4.13 1.34
N PHE A 36 -0.59 5.45 1.37
CA PHE A 36 -0.56 6.24 2.60
C PHE A 36 -1.93 6.86 2.83
N PHE A 37 -2.46 6.74 4.05
CA PHE A 37 -3.74 7.33 4.41
C PHE A 37 -3.53 8.56 5.30
N LYS A 38 -3.86 9.74 4.76
CA LYS A 38 -3.78 11.02 5.47
C LYS A 38 -5.13 11.33 6.11
N THR A 39 -5.21 11.07 7.41
CA THR A 39 -6.45 11.19 8.18
C THR A 39 -7.02 12.60 8.21
N LYS A 40 -6.15 13.63 8.26
CA LYS A 40 -6.56 15.04 8.41
C LYS A 40 -7.52 15.50 7.30
N ASN A 41 -7.30 15.03 6.07
CA ASN A 41 -8.08 15.41 4.89
C ASN A 41 -8.86 14.22 4.30
N ASN A 42 -8.82 13.05 4.97
CA ASN A 42 -9.37 11.80 4.44
C ASN A 42 -8.82 11.42 3.05
N GLU A 43 -7.53 11.67 2.82
CA GLU A 43 -6.87 11.47 1.53
C GLU A 43 -6.11 10.14 1.48
N ILE A 44 -6.14 9.50 0.32
CA ILE A 44 -5.36 8.30 0.02
C ILE A 44 -4.33 8.65 -1.04
N TYR A 45 -3.06 8.47 -0.69
CA TYR A 45 -1.94 8.62 -1.61
C TYR A 45 -1.50 7.25 -2.07
N LEU A 46 -1.73 6.94 -3.34
CA LEU A 46 -1.24 5.71 -3.96
C LEU A 46 0.26 5.82 -4.16
N LEU A 47 1.02 4.87 -3.62
CA LEU A 47 2.48 4.86 -3.75
C LEU A 47 2.91 3.91 -4.85
N ASP A 48 2.38 2.70 -4.84
CA ASP A 48 2.77 1.66 -5.79
C ASP A 48 1.69 0.57 -5.94
N ILE A 49 1.70 -0.07 -7.10
CA ILE A 49 0.89 -1.24 -7.44
C ILE A 49 1.80 -2.26 -8.11
N TYR A 50 1.92 -3.43 -7.51
CA TYR A 50 2.77 -4.50 -8.04
C TYR A 50 2.07 -5.86 -7.95
N THR A 51 2.53 -6.84 -8.74
CA THR A 51 1.99 -8.20 -8.69
C THR A 51 2.68 -9.00 -7.59
N GLN A 52 2.05 -10.10 -7.14
CA GLN A 52 2.66 -10.90 -6.08
C GLN A 52 4.05 -11.46 -6.44
N ASN A 53 4.33 -11.68 -7.72
CA ASN A 53 5.53 -12.39 -8.19
C ASN A 53 6.69 -11.44 -8.54
N THR A 54 6.46 -10.12 -8.54
CA THR A 54 7.47 -9.13 -8.96
C THR A 54 8.29 -8.58 -7.80
N VAL A 55 7.73 -8.56 -6.59
CA VAL A 55 8.41 -8.01 -5.40
C VAL A 55 8.15 -8.93 -4.21
N GLU A 56 9.19 -9.16 -3.40
CA GLU A 56 9.06 -9.88 -2.13
C GLU A 56 8.04 -9.22 -1.20
N ASN A 57 7.51 -10.01 -0.28
CA ASN A 57 6.44 -9.54 0.59
C ASN A 57 6.96 -8.48 1.58
N ILE A 58 6.53 -7.23 1.40
CA ILE A 58 6.82 -6.13 2.34
C ILE A 58 6.06 -6.39 3.63
N ASN A 59 6.75 -6.90 4.65
CA ASN A 59 6.20 -7.21 5.97
C ASN A 59 6.49 -6.07 6.96
N ARG A 60 5.92 -6.18 8.17
CA ARG A 60 6.00 -5.15 9.21
C ARG A 60 7.47 -4.91 9.59
N GLY A 61 7.94 -3.69 9.36
CA GLY A 61 9.33 -3.28 9.51
C GLY A 61 9.55 -2.08 8.62
N LEU A 62 9.57 -0.88 9.21
CA LEU A 62 9.77 0.36 8.48
C LEU A 62 11.15 0.36 7.84
N ASN A 63 11.19 0.37 6.51
CA ASN A 63 12.36 0.88 5.81
C ASN A 63 12.50 2.37 6.21
N PRO A 64 13.67 2.83 6.68
CA PRO A 64 13.89 4.23 7.07
C PRO A 64 13.43 5.26 6.00
N ALA A 65 13.49 4.90 4.72
CA ALA A 65 13.01 5.74 3.63
C ALA A 65 11.49 5.97 3.66
N LEU A 66 10.70 4.94 4.00
CA LEU A 66 9.25 5.06 4.13
C LEU A 66 8.89 5.89 5.38
N ALA A 67 9.65 5.76 6.46
CA ALA A 67 9.45 6.58 7.66
C ALA A 67 9.64 8.07 7.36
N LEU A 68 10.72 8.41 6.63
CA LEU A 68 10.99 9.79 6.22
C LEU A 68 9.91 10.33 5.28
N LEU A 69 9.48 9.53 4.31
CA LEU A 69 8.40 9.89 3.39
C LEU A 69 7.07 10.13 4.13
N GLY A 70 6.75 9.28 5.11
CA GLY A 70 5.56 9.43 5.95
C GLY A 70 5.57 10.73 6.76
N GLN A 71 6.73 11.12 7.31
CA GLN A 71 6.87 12.41 7.99
C GLN A 71 6.67 13.60 7.06
N GLY A 72 7.21 13.53 5.83
CA GLY A 72 6.99 14.55 4.79
C GLY A 72 5.52 14.69 4.41
N LEU A 73 4.84 13.58 4.11
CA LEU A 73 3.43 13.58 3.72
C LEU A 73 2.49 14.07 4.83
N ARG A 74 2.82 13.80 6.10
CA ARG A 74 2.07 14.31 7.26
C ARG A 74 2.20 15.82 7.43
N LYS A 75 3.38 16.38 7.17
CA LYS A 75 3.66 17.81 7.30
C LYS A 75 3.31 18.61 6.04
N SER A 76 3.01 17.93 4.92
CA SER A 76 2.64 18.59 3.68
C SER A 76 1.39 19.46 3.88
N PRO A 77 1.42 20.75 3.47
CA PRO A 77 0.32 21.68 3.60
C PRO A 77 -0.83 21.41 2.62
N ILE A 78 -0.62 20.54 1.64
CA ILE A 78 -1.64 20.03 0.71
C ILE A 78 -2.51 19.03 1.44
#